data_AF-A0A183F9B8-F1
#
_entry.id   AF-A0A183F9B8-F1
#
_cell.length_a   1.000
_cell.length_b   1.000
_cell.length_c   1.000
_cell.angle_alpha   90.00
_cell.angle_beta   90.00
_cell.angle_gamma   90.00
#
_symmetry.space_group_name_H-M   'P 1'
#
loop_
_entity.id
_entity.type
_entity.pdbx_description
1 polymer ?
#
loop_
_entity_poly.entity_id
_entity_poly.type
_entity_poly.pdbx_seq_one_letter_code
_entity_poly.pdbx_strand_id
1 'polypeptide(L)'
;LPVLYQAIDLSGTVLNLVKTKYYFMTTAVNNQKQGMANLRNTPISESQIASLEPQLRQLVARLQYVVSNPSALDNLSFSDGTEVIGGLATLRKILPPNINDFNAKLSQIGIYNMISQAIAQIYVIVSKVGL
;
A
#
# COMPACT_ATOMS: atom_id res chain seq x y z
N LEU A 1 0.43 -4.30 16.41
CA LEU A 1 0.93 -3.03 15.82
C LEU A 1 2.22 -3.16 14.99
N PRO A 2 3.29 -3.83 15.47
CA PRO A 2 4.56 -3.92 14.73
C PRO A 2 4.43 -4.41 13.28
N VAL A 3 3.57 -5.41 13.04
CA VAL A 3 3.34 -5.98 11.70
C VAL A 3 2.72 -4.96 10.74
N LEU A 4 1.83 -4.08 11.22
CA LEU A 4 1.25 -3.01 10.39
C LEU A 4 2.33 -2.03 9.92
N TYR A 5 3.18 -1.58 10.85
CA TYR A 5 4.26 -0.65 10.52
C TYR A 5 5.28 -1.27 9.57
N GLN A 6 5.60 -2.55 9.76
CA GLN A 6 6.44 -3.30 8.82
C GLN A 6 5.80 -3.38 7.43
N ALA A 7 4.50 -3.66 7.33
CA ALA A 7 3.78 -3.68 6.06
C ALA A 7 3.79 -2.31 5.37
N ILE A 8 3.63 -1.22 6.13
CA ILE A 8 3.70 0.16 5.62
C ILE A 8 5.11 0.45 5.07
N ASP A 9 6.15 0.13 5.83
CA ASP A 9 7.54 0.43 5.44
C ASP A 9 7.93 -0.33 4.17
N LEU A 10 7.62 -1.63 4.11
CA LEU A 10 7.88 -2.45 2.93
C LEU A 10 7.07 -2.00 1.72
N SER A 11 5.80 -1.63 1.90
CA SER A 11 4.97 -1.05 0.83
C SER A 11 5.60 0.24 0.29
N GLY A 12 6.18 1.08 1.16
CA GLY A 12 6.92 2.27 0.77
C GLY A 12 8.15 1.95 -0.09
N THR A 13 8.86 0.86 0.23
CA THR A 13 9.98 0.36 -0.58
C THR A 13 9.51 -0.13 -1.95
N VAL A 14 8.45 -0.95 -2.01
CA VAL A 14 7.88 -1.43 -3.28
C VAL A 14 7.44 -0.25 -4.17
N LEU A 15 6.80 0.77 -3.59
CA LEU A 15 6.42 1.97 -4.32
C LEU A 15 7.63 2.71 -4.92
N ASN A 16 8.76 2.76 -4.22
CA ASN A 16 9.98 3.34 -4.77
C ASN A 16 10.50 2.52 -5.97
N LEU A 17 10.43 1.18 -5.91
CA LEU A 17 10.81 0.33 -7.03
C LEU A 17 9.90 0.55 -8.25
N VAL A 18 8.58 0.64 -8.03
CA VAL A 18 7.59 0.99 -9.07
C VAL A 18 7.92 2.36 -9.69
N LYS A 19 8.27 3.36 -8.87
CA LYS A 19 8.68 4.69 -9.35
C LYS A 19 9.94 4.63 -10.23
N THR A 20 10.93 3.84 -9.86
CA THR A 20 12.17 3.69 -10.64
C THR A 20 11.88 3.13 -12.03
N LYS A 21 10.99 2.15 -12.14
CA LYS A 21 10.60 1.56 -13.43
C LYS A 21 9.65 2.47 -14.23
N TYR A 22 8.66 3.05 -13.56
CA TYR A 22 7.62 3.88 -14.18
C TYR A 22 7.78 5.33 -13.74
N TYR A 23 8.81 6.01 -14.28
CA TYR A 23 9.13 7.38 -13.88
C TYR A 23 7.95 8.36 -13.99
N PHE A 24 7.10 8.18 -15.01
CA PHE A 24 5.88 8.99 -15.20
C PHE A 24 4.87 8.86 -14.04
N MET A 25 4.98 7.83 -13.20
CA MET A 25 4.13 7.59 -12.03
C MET A 25 4.64 8.27 -10.76
N THR A 26 5.74 9.03 -10.81
CA THR A 26 6.37 9.66 -9.65
C THR A 26 5.36 10.41 -8.75
N THR A 27 4.49 11.24 -9.33
CA THR A 27 3.47 11.98 -8.58
C THR A 27 2.44 11.04 -7.93
N ALA A 28 2.04 9.97 -8.64
CA ALA A 28 1.12 8.98 -8.11
C ALA A 28 1.71 8.26 -6.89
N VAL A 29 2.96 7.80 -7.02
CA VAL A 29 3.71 7.12 -5.96
C VAL A 29 3.94 8.04 -4.76
N ASN A 30 4.39 9.27 -4.96
CA ASN A 30 4.66 10.19 -3.85
C ASN A 30 3.39 10.48 -3.03
N ASN A 31 2.26 10.71 -3.70
CA ASN A 31 0.99 10.87 -3.02
C ASN A 31 0.57 9.60 -2.27
N GLN A 32 0.80 8.42 -2.86
CA GLN A 32 0.49 7.16 -2.16
C GLN A 32 1.33 6.98 -0.89
N LYS A 33 2.61 7.33 -0.94
CA LYS A 33 3.50 7.33 0.23
C LYS A 33 3.01 8.32 1.29
N GLN A 34 2.52 9.50 0.89
CA GLN A 34 1.93 10.45 1.83
C GLN A 34 0.68 9.91 2.51
N GLY A 35 -0.23 9.26 1.78
CA GLY A 35 -1.42 8.63 2.36
C GLY A 35 -1.07 7.52 3.36
N MET A 36 -0.02 6.75 3.09
CA MET A 36 0.51 5.77 4.04
C MET A 36 1.19 6.41 5.26
N ALA A 37 1.86 7.54 5.09
CA ALA A 37 2.42 8.31 6.20
C ALA A 37 1.30 8.84 7.13
N ASN A 38 0.19 9.33 6.55
CA ASN A 38 -1.00 9.73 7.32
C ASN A 38 -1.54 8.54 8.14
N LEU A 39 -1.63 7.35 7.54
CA LEU A 39 -2.03 6.13 8.25
C LEU A 39 -1.04 5.78 9.38
N ARG A 40 0.27 5.82 9.12
CA ARG A 40 1.31 5.53 10.13
C ARG A 40 1.22 6.46 11.33
N ASN A 41 0.90 7.73 11.10
CA ASN A 41 0.81 8.76 12.14
C ASN A 41 -0.56 8.79 12.84
N THR A 42 -1.52 8.01 12.39
CA THR A 42 -2.82 7.87 13.06
C THR A 42 -2.64 7.13 14.40
N PRO A 43 -3.28 7.57 15.49
CA PRO A 43 -3.37 6.78 16.72
C PRO A 43 -4.17 5.50 16.46
N ILE A 44 -3.51 4.34 16.52
CA ILE A 44 -4.13 3.03 16.30
C ILE A 44 -3.84 2.17 17.53
N SER A 45 -4.88 1.65 18.16
CA SER A 45 -4.74 0.64 19.21
C SER A 45 -4.67 -0.76 18.60
N GLU A 46 -3.94 -1.67 19.23
CA GLU A 46 -3.78 -3.04 18.74
C GLU A 46 -5.11 -3.80 18.69
N SER A 47 -6.00 -3.56 19.66
CA SER A 47 -7.33 -4.16 19.71
C SER A 47 -8.22 -3.78 18.52
N GLN A 48 -8.04 -2.59 17.93
CA GLN A 48 -8.80 -2.17 16.75
C GLN A 48 -8.45 -2.95 15.49
N ILE A 49 -7.27 -3.59 15.45
CA ILE A 49 -6.72 -4.20 14.23
C ILE A 49 -6.26 -5.65 14.42
N ALA A 50 -6.42 -6.23 15.61
CA ALA A 50 -5.89 -7.56 15.94
C ALA A 50 -6.34 -8.64 14.96
N SER A 51 -7.60 -8.59 14.52
CA SER A 51 -8.14 -9.54 13.53
C SER A 51 -7.58 -9.38 12.11
N LEU A 52 -6.83 -8.31 11.82
CA LEU A 52 -6.13 -8.11 10.55
C LEU A 52 -4.69 -8.64 10.56
N GLU A 53 -4.19 -9.08 11.72
CA GLU A 53 -2.80 -9.53 11.86
C GLU A 53 -2.44 -10.68 10.90
N PRO A 54 -3.28 -11.72 10.68
CA PRO A 54 -2.98 -12.77 9.72
C PRO A 54 -2.79 -12.23 8.29
N GLN A 55 -3.67 -11.33 7.85
CA GLN A 55 -3.58 -10.72 6.51
C GLN A 55 -2.36 -9.81 6.40
N LEU A 56 -2.04 -9.06 7.46
CA LEU A 56 -0.83 -8.22 7.50
C LEU A 56 0.44 -9.05 7.41
N ARG A 57 0.53 -10.19 8.10
CA ARG A 57 1.69 -11.10 8.02
C ARG A 57 1.86 -11.68 6.62
N GLN A 58 0.78 -12.09 5.97
CA GLN A 58 0.81 -12.56 4.58
C GLN A 58 1.27 -11.45 3.63
N LEU A 59 0.75 -10.23 3.82
CA LEU A 59 1.15 -9.06 3.04
C LEU A 59 2.65 -8.75 3.22
N VAL A 60 3.15 -8.77 4.46
CA VAL A 60 4.58 -8.57 4.76
C VAL A 60 5.44 -9.57 3.99
N ALA A 61 5.10 -10.87 4.01
CA ALA A 61 5.87 -11.89 3.29
C ALA A 61 5.93 -11.63 1.78
N ARG A 62 4.81 -11.21 1.18
CA ARG A 62 4.74 -10.88 -0.25
C ARG A 62 5.54 -9.62 -0.60
N LEU A 63 5.42 -8.59 0.23
CA LEU A 63 6.19 -7.37 0.05
C LEU A 63 7.70 -7.63 0.18
N GLN A 64 8.11 -8.44 1.16
CA GLN A 64 9.51 -8.86 1.33
C GLN A 64 10.04 -9.60 0.10
N TYR A 65 9.22 -10.48 -0.49
CA TYR A 65 9.58 -11.17 -1.72
C TYR A 65 9.85 -10.19 -2.86
N VAL A 66 8.95 -9.23 -3.10
CA VAL A 66 9.13 -8.21 -4.15
C VAL A 66 10.35 -7.33 -3.89
N VAL A 67 10.55 -6.90 -2.64
CA VAL A 67 11.72 -6.08 -2.26
C VAL A 67 13.03 -6.85 -2.49
N SER A 68 13.04 -8.15 -2.24
CA SER A 68 14.23 -9.00 -2.43
C SER A 68 14.46 -9.39 -3.89
N ASN A 69 13.43 -9.28 -4.75
CA ASN A 69 13.47 -9.64 -6.16
C ASN A 69 13.02 -8.47 -7.05
N PRO A 70 13.72 -7.32 -7.03
CA PRO A 70 13.29 -6.13 -7.76
C PRO A 70 13.29 -6.32 -9.28
N SER A 71 14.07 -7.27 -9.81
CA SER A 71 14.06 -7.65 -11.23
C SER A 71 12.72 -8.27 -11.68
N ALA A 72 11.87 -8.73 -10.76
CA ALA A 72 10.51 -9.17 -11.11
C ALA A 72 9.69 -8.04 -11.75
N LEU A 73 9.97 -6.79 -11.36
CA LEU A 73 9.37 -5.62 -11.98
C LEU A 73 9.74 -5.52 -13.46
N ASP A 74 10.94 -5.91 -13.88
CA ASP A 74 11.41 -5.78 -15.27
C ASP A 74 10.54 -6.55 -16.26
N ASN A 75 9.96 -7.66 -15.79
CA ASN A 75 9.11 -8.55 -16.59
C ASN A 75 7.63 -8.13 -16.66
N LEU A 76 7.24 -7.02 -16.03
CA LEU A 76 5.86 -6.56 -16.09
C LEU A 76 5.43 -6.22 -17.50
N SER A 77 4.34 -6.84 -17.93
CA SER A 77 3.69 -6.52 -19.19
C SER A 77 3.02 -5.14 -19.13
N PHE A 78 2.59 -4.64 -20.29
CA PHE A 78 1.83 -3.40 -20.36
C PHE A 78 0.48 -3.50 -19.62
N SER A 79 -0.19 -4.67 -19.65
CA SER A 79 -1.43 -4.88 -18.90
C SER A 79 -1.18 -4.85 -17.39
N ASP A 80 -0.10 -5.48 -16.92
CA ASP A 80 0.26 -5.45 -15.49
C ASP A 80 0.54 -4.01 -15.02
N GLY A 81 1.24 -3.22 -15.84
CA GLY A 81 1.45 -1.80 -15.57
C GLY A 81 0.15 -1.01 -15.43
N THR A 82 -0.84 -1.29 -16.29
CA THR A 82 -2.17 -0.66 -16.23
C THR A 82 -2.91 -1.04 -14.95
N GLU A 83 -2.83 -2.31 -14.53
CA GLU A 83 -3.43 -2.77 -13.28
C GLU A 83 -2.76 -2.15 -12.05
N VAL A 84 -1.43 -2.01 -12.05
CA VAL A 84 -0.69 -1.30 -10.99
C VAL A 84 -1.13 0.15 -10.89
N ILE A 85 -1.28 0.85 -12.02
CA ILE A 85 -1.79 2.23 -12.06
C ILE A 85 -3.21 2.30 -11.49
N GLY A 86 -4.11 1.42 -11.95
CA GLY A 86 -5.48 1.35 -11.45
C GLY A 86 -5.54 1.07 -9.96
N GLY A 87 -4.71 0.14 -9.47
CA GLY A 87 -4.60 -0.20 -8.07
C GLY A 87 -4.13 0.97 -7.20
N LEU A 88 -3.14 1.75 -7.66
CA LEU A 88 -2.70 2.96 -6.97
C LEU A 88 -3.78 4.05 -6.95
N ALA A 89 -4.56 4.18 -8.01
CA ALA A 89 -5.68 5.11 -8.04
C ALA A 89 -6.77 4.72 -7.02
N THR A 90 -7.06 3.42 -6.87
CA THR A 90 -7.97 2.92 -5.84
C THR A 90 -7.39 3.12 -4.44
N LEU A 91 -6.11 2.81 -4.24
CA LEU A 91 -5.44 2.97 -2.95
C LEU A 91 -5.41 4.42 -2.50
N ARG A 92 -5.27 5.39 -3.43
CA ARG A 92 -5.39 6.82 -3.14
C ARG A 92 -6.77 7.21 -2.59
N LYS A 93 -7.85 6.54 -3.04
CA LYS A 93 -9.21 6.79 -2.51
C LYS A 93 -9.40 6.22 -1.10
N ILE A 94 -8.63 5.18 -0.76
CA ILE A 94 -8.65 4.54 0.57
C ILE A 94 -7.76 5.31 1.55
N LEU A 95 -6.57 5.70 1.10
CA LEU A 95 -5.54 6.42 1.84
C LEU A 95 -5.23 7.77 1.14
N PRO A 96 -6.09 8.79 1.29
CA PRO A 96 -5.86 10.08 0.67
C PRO A 96 -4.52 10.71 1.10
N PRO A 97 -3.79 11.36 0.19
CA PRO A 97 -2.54 12.05 0.52
C PRO A 97 -2.79 13.32 1.35
N ASN A 98 -3.86 14.04 1.07
CA ASN A 98 -4.25 15.22 1.83
C ASN A 98 -4.77 14.79 3.20
N ILE A 99 -4.28 15.42 4.27
CA ILE A 99 -4.63 15.04 5.64
C ILE A 99 -6.10 15.28 5.99
N ASN A 100 -6.73 16.33 5.43
CA ASN A 100 -8.14 16.61 5.68
C ASN A 100 -9.02 15.56 5.00
N ASP A 101 -8.72 15.20 3.74
CA ASP A 101 -9.43 14.13 3.03
C ASP A 101 -9.20 12.78 3.71
N PHE A 102 -7.98 12.54 4.19
CA PHE A 102 -7.63 11.33 4.94
C PHE A 102 -8.46 11.23 6.22
N ASN A 103 -8.52 12.31 7.01
CA ASN A 103 -9.29 12.35 8.26
C ASN A 103 -10.79 12.22 8.01
N ALA A 104 -11.31 12.85 6.95
CA ALA A 104 -12.70 12.69 6.54
C ALA A 104 -12.99 11.23 6.17
N LYS A 105 -12.10 10.59 5.39
CA LYS A 105 -12.22 9.18 5.02
C LYS A 105 -12.15 8.27 6.24
N LEU A 106 -11.20 8.51 7.14
CA LEU A 106 -11.03 7.77 8.39
C LEU A 106 -12.27 7.87 9.27
N SER A 107 -12.84 9.06 9.41
CA SER A 107 -14.07 9.28 10.18
C SER A 107 -15.27 8.59 9.55
N GLN A 108 -15.32 8.51 8.21
CA GLN A 108 -16.40 7.86 7.47
C GLN A 108 -16.40 6.33 7.62
N ILE A 109 -15.24 5.68 7.46
CA ILE A 109 -15.18 4.21 7.35
C ILE A 109 -14.58 3.53 8.58
N GLY A 110 -13.87 4.28 9.44
CA GLY A 110 -13.14 3.75 10.58
C GLY A 110 -11.81 3.11 10.21
N ILE A 111 -10.91 3.06 11.21
CA ILE A 111 -9.52 2.61 11.01
C ILE A 111 -9.41 1.15 10.54
N TYR A 112 -10.25 0.27 11.08
CA TYR A 112 -10.27 -1.15 10.72
C TYR A 112 -10.57 -1.33 9.22
N ASN A 113 -11.64 -0.70 8.73
CA ASN A 113 -12.02 -0.82 7.32
C ASN A 113 -11.01 -0.16 6.40
N MET A 114 -10.42 0.98 6.81
CA MET A 114 -9.37 1.65 6.06
C MET A 114 -8.16 0.73 5.87
N ILE A 115 -7.67 0.10 6.94
CA ILE A 115 -6.54 -0.82 6.88
C ILE A 115 -6.90 -2.08 6.10
N SER A 116 -8.07 -2.67 6.33
CA SER A 116 -8.54 -3.86 5.62
C SER A 116 -8.60 -3.65 4.10
N GLN A 117 -9.19 -2.53 3.67
CA GLN A 117 -9.26 -2.17 2.25
C GLN A 117 -7.86 -1.88 1.67
N ALA A 118 -7.00 -1.20 2.44
CA ALA A 118 -5.62 -0.94 2.01
C ALA A 118 -4.83 -2.24 1.82
N ILE A 119 -4.95 -3.20 2.76
CA ILE A 119 -4.31 -4.53 2.64
C ILE A 119 -4.76 -5.23 1.36
N ALA A 120 -6.08 -5.31 1.13
CA ALA A 120 -6.63 -5.97 -0.04
C ALA A 120 -6.12 -5.33 -1.34
N GLN A 121 -6.07 -4.00 -1.39
CA GLN A 121 -5.62 -3.30 -2.59
C GLN A 121 -4.11 -3.41 -2.81
N ILE A 122 -3.29 -3.35 -1.75
CA ILE A 122 -1.84 -3.55 -1.86
C ILE A 122 -1.56 -4.99 -2.29
N TYR A 123 -2.31 -5.97 -1.80
CA TYR A 123 -2.17 -7.36 -2.21
C TYR A 123 -2.33 -7.52 -3.73
N VAL A 124 -3.35 -6.91 -4.32
CA VAL A 124 -3.59 -6.91 -5.77
C VAL A 124 -2.43 -6.26 -6.53
N ILE A 125 -1.91 -5.14 -6.05
CA ILE A 125 -0.76 -4.47 -6.69
C ILE A 125 0.48 -5.37 -6.64
N VAL A 126 0.76 -5.94 -5.45
CA VAL A 126 1.97 -6.73 -5.21
C VAL A 126 1.93 -8.07 -5.94
N SER A 127 0.76 -8.70 -6.09
CA SER A 127 0.63 -9.90 -6.93
C SER A 127 1.05 -9.61 -8.37
N LYS A 128 0.65 -8.46 -8.91
CA LYS A 128 1.04 -8.10 -10.28
C LYS A 128 2.54 -7.87 -10.41
N VAL A 129 3.16 -7.30 -9.37
CA VAL A 129 4.58 -6.91 -9.36
C VAL A 129 5.56 -8.08 -9.19
N GLY A 130 5.13 -9.24 -8.68
CA GLY A 130 6.08 -10.34 -8.47
C GLY A 130 5.54 -11.70 -8.05
N LEU A 131 4.24 -12.00 -8.24
CA LEU A 131 3.68 -13.34 -7.99
C LEU A 131 2.63 -13.75 -9.03
#